data_AF-A0A6P0NL74-F1
#
_entry.id   AF-A0A6P0NL74-F1
#
_cell.length_a   1.000
_cell.length_b   1.000
_cell.length_c   1.000
_cell.angle_alpha   90.00
_cell.angle_beta   90.00
_cell.angle_gamma   90.00
#
_symmetry.space_group_name_H-M   'P 1'
#
loop_
_entity.id
_entity.type
_entity.pdbx_description
1 polymer ?
#
loop_
_entity_poly.entity_id
_entity_poly.type
_entity_poly.pdbx_seq_one_letter_code
_entity_poly.pdbx_strand_id
1 'polypeptide(L)'
;AYLLTPGIAEKQKAKYGVYPNNWKETLRGCVSDRPLLWGGRTQIKRRLLNSQARGNWQPALSPQRAFVPPGTVYSFGKNLPKDKLLLPDSNNDDLETFRQLNYGKLLWGKIK
;
A
#
# COMPACT_ATOMS: atom_id res chain seq x y z
N ALA A 1 -1.48 -3.82 16.27
CA ALA A 1 -2.43 -3.61 15.16
C ALA A 1 -2.13 -4.66 14.09
N TYR A 2 -3.18 -5.28 13.53
CA TYR A 2 -3.08 -6.35 12.54
C TYR A 2 -3.56 -5.83 11.18
N LEU A 3 -2.77 -6.02 10.13
CA LEU A 3 -3.07 -5.54 8.79
C LEU A 3 -4.05 -6.46 8.05
N LEU A 4 -5.24 -5.95 7.76
CA LEU A 4 -6.33 -6.70 7.13
C LEU A 4 -6.26 -6.69 5.60
N THR A 5 -5.87 -5.55 5.03
CA THR A 5 -5.75 -5.36 3.58
C THR A 5 -4.33 -4.96 3.24
N PRO A 6 -3.84 -5.26 2.02
CA PRO A 6 -2.48 -4.90 1.63
C PRO A 6 -2.20 -3.43 1.96
N GLY A 7 -1.08 -3.17 2.63
CA GLY A 7 -0.61 -1.82 2.90
C GLY A 7 0.24 -1.33 1.75
N ILE A 8 0.40 -0.02 1.61
CA ILE A 8 1.32 0.52 0.61
C ILE A 8 2.66 0.74 1.29
N ALA A 9 3.68 0.01 0.85
CA ALA A 9 5.02 0.17 1.39
C ALA A 9 5.58 1.51 0.92
N GLU A 10 6.23 2.25 1.83
CA GLU A 10 6.99 3.42 1.42
C GLU A 10 8.15 2.98 0.51
N LYS A 11 8.26 3.65 -0.65
CA LYS A 11 9.29 3.38 -1.65
C LYS A 11 10.45 4.36 -1.46
N GLN A 12 11.52 3.93 -0.80
CA GLN A 12 12.81 4.60 -0.88
C GLN A 12 13.68 3.93 -1.94
N LYS A 13 14.63 4.67 -2.54
CA LYS A 13 15.61 4.08 -3.47
C LYS A 13 16.35 2.96 -2.72
N ALA A 14 16.11 1.72 -3.14
CA ALA A 14 16.65 0.46 -2.60
C ALA A 14 15.99 -0.16 -1.36
N LYS A 15 14.86 0.37 -0.83
CA LYS A 15 14.17 -0.30 0.30
C LYS A 15 12.65 -0.18 0.19
N TYR A 16 11.98 -1.34 0.10
CA TYR A 16 10.53 -1.45 0.29
C TYR A 16 10.28 -1.71 1.77
N GLY A 17 9.93 -0.64 2.50
CA GLY A 17 9.81 -0.68 3.95
C GLY A 17 8.42 -1.12 4.40
N VAL A 18 8.36 -2.17 5.21
CA VAL A 18 7.15 -2.51 5.99
C VAL A 18 6.96 -1.56 7.19
N TYR A 19 8.01 -0.83 7.53
CA TYR A 19 8.08 0.10 8.63
C TYR A 19 7.86 1.53 8.12
N PRO A 20 6.67 2.13 8.28
CA PRO A 20 6.38 3.46 7.76
C PRO A 20 7.03 4.55 8.63
N ASN A 21 7.46 5.65 8.00
CA ASN A 21 8.20 6.71 8.69
C ASN A 21 7.30 7.48 9.67
N ASN A 22 6.04 7.66 9.32
CA ASN A 22 5.05 8.40 10.14
C ASN A 22 4.77 7.73 11.49
N TRP A 23 5.05 6.43 11.62
CA TRP A 23 4.90 5.71 12.88
C TRP A 23 6.21 5.54 13.65
N LYS A 24 7.33 6.04 13.14
CA LYS A 24 8.66 5.79 13.72
C LYS A 24 8.77 6.14 15.21
N GLU A 25 8.08 7.18 15.66
CA GLU A 25 8.09 7.63 17.06
C GLU A 25 7.23 6.77 18.00
N THR A 26 6.22 6.06 17.47
CA THR A 26 5.23 5.31 18.26
C THR A 26 5.33 3.79 18.08
N LEU A 27 5.91 3.35 16.97
CA LEU A 27 6.08 1.96 16.60
C LEU A 27 7.29 1.36 17.33
N ARG A 28 7.06 0.26 18.04
CA ARG A 28 8.13 -0.51 18.70
C ARG A 28 8.76 -1.54 17.77
N GLY A 29 7.97 -2.06 16.84
CA GLY A 29 8.41 -3.08 15.90
C GLY A 29 7.26 -3.66 15.11
N CYS A 30 7.59 -4.45 14.08
CA CYS A 30 6.61 -5.15 13.26
C CYS A 30 7.10 -6.56 12.88
N VAL A 31 6.15 -7.47 12.70
CA VAL A 31 6.38 -8.81 12.15
C VAL A 31 5.63 -8.88 10.82
N SER A 32 6.36 -9.18 9.76
CA SER A 32 5.87 -9.22 8.38
C SER A 32 6.58 -10.31 7.59
N ASP A 33 5.96 -10.71 6.49
CA ASP A 33 6.61 -11.46 5.42
C ASP A 33 7.20 -10.52 4.35
N ARG A 34 7.78 -11.10 3.30
CA ARG A 34 8.34 -10.40 2.15
C ARG A 34 7.32 -9.44 1.52
N PRO A 35 7.73 -8.20 1.19
CA PRO A 35 6.88 -7.27 0.46
C PRO A 35 6.42 -7.86 -0.87
N LEU A 36 5.14 -7.63 -1.19
CA LEU A 36 4.53 -8.10 -2.43
C LEU A 36 4.76 -7.07 -3.53
N LEU A 37 5.53 -7.42 -4.56
CA LEU A 37 5.56 -6.64 -5.80
C LEU A 37 4.33 -7.02 -6.62
N TRP A 38 3.33 -6.16 -6.64
CA TRP A 38 2.09 -6.44 -7.33
C TRP A 38 1.68 -5.29 -8.25
N GLY A 39 1.17 -5.64 -9.42
CA GLY A 39 0.55 -4.73 -10.37
C GLY A 39 -0.89 -5.17 -10.65
N GLY A 40 -1.78 -4.21 -10.82
CA GLY A 40 -3.18 -4.48 -11.17
C GLY A 40 -3.38 -4.63 -12.68
N ARG A 41 -4.50 -5.22 -13.07
CA ARG A 41 -5.06 -5.09 -14.42
C ARG A 41 -6.26 -4.16 -14.34
N THR A 42 -6.22 -3.09 -15.13
CA THR A 42 -7.31 -2.13 -15.24
C THR A 42 -8.22 -2.53 -16.40
N GLN A 43 -9.54 -2.50 -16.17
CA GLN A 43 -10.55 -2.77 -17.20
C GLN A 43 -10.75 -1.58 -18.16
N ILE A 44 -10.23 -0.40 -17.81
CA ILE A 44 -10.20 0.77 -18.69
C ILE A 44 -9.30 0.47 -19.89
N LYS A 45 -9.93 0.43 -21.06
CA LYS A 45 -9.28 0.22 -22.34
C LYS A 45 -8.68 1.56 -22.80
N ARG A 46 -7.36 1.66 -22.89
CA ARG A 46 -6.68 2.86 -23.45
C ARG A 46 -6.24 2.59 -24.88
N ARG A 47 -6.43 3.57 -25.76
CA ARG A 47 -5.95 3.53 -27.14
C ARG A 47 -4.45 3.79 -27.14
N LEU A 48 -3.65 2.87 -27.69
CA LEU A 48 -2.22 3.11 -27.91
C LEU A 48 -2.08 4.22 -28.97
N LEU A 49 -1.38 5.31 -28.62
CA LEU A 49 -1.22 6.49 -29.48
C LEU A 49 -0.46 6.19 -30.79
N ASN A 50 0.22 5.05 -30.89
CA ASN A 50 1.12 4.72 -32.00
C ASN A 50 0.69 3.53 -32.87
N SER A 51 -0.49 2.94 -32.67
CA SER A 51 -0.95 1.84 -33.52
C SER A 51 -1.93 2.35 -34.58
N GLN A 52 -1.44 2.56 -35.80
CA GLN A 52 -2.24 2.86 -36.99
C GLN A 52 -3.16 1.71 -37.44
N ALA A 53 -3.10 0.54 -36.79
CA ALA A 53 -4.00 -0.58 -37.04
C ALA A 53 -5.24 -0.53 -36.15
N ARG A 54 -6.43 -0.60 -36.76
CA ARG A 54 -7.70 -0.85 -36.05
C ARG A 54 -7.60 -2.17 -35.28
N GLY A 55 -7.90 -2.14 -33.99
CA GLY A 55 -8.28 -3.32 -33.21
C GLY A 55 -7.14 -3.98 -32.45
N ASN A 56 -6.87 -3.51 -31.24
CA ASN A 56 -6.75 -4.39 -30.08
C ASN A 56 -6.79 -3.56 -28.79
N TRP A 57 -7.94 -3.56 -28.13
CA TRP A 57 -8.12 -2.95 -26.82
C TRP A 57 -7.43 -3.80 -25.77
N GLN A 58 -6.23 -3.40 -25.34
CA GLN A 58 -5.53 -4.08 -24.25
C GLN A 58 -5.93 -3.47 -22.90
N PRO A 59 -6.20 -4.29 -21.88
CA PRO A 59 -6.37 -3.80 -20.52
C PRO A 59 -5.08 -3.10 -20.07
N ALA A 60 -5.20 -1.88 -19.57
CA ALA A 60 -4.04 -1.15 -19.06
C ALA A 60 -3.49 -1.86 -17.81
N LEU A 61 -2.17 -2.02 -17.72
CA LEU A 61 -1.52 -2.53 -16.51
C LEU A 61 -1.39 -1.38 -15.51
N SER A 62 -1.85 -1.58 -14.28
CA SER A 62 -1.58 -0.67 -13.18
C SER A 62 -0.10 -0.83 -12.77
N PRO A 63 0.57 0.27 -12.38
CA PRO A 63 1.99 0.23 -12.03
C PRO A 63 2.24 -0.78 -10.92
N GLN A 64 3.36 -1.51 -11.04
CA GLN A 64 3.81 -2.39 -9.96
C GLN A 64 4.18 -1.54 -8.74
N ARG A 65 3.56 -1.85 -7.61
CA ARG A 65 3.85 -1.23 -6.31
C ARG A 65 4.27 -2.33 -5.34
N ALA A 66 5.13 -1.96 -4.40
CA ALA A 66 5.43 -2.82 -3.28
C ALA A 66 4.33 -2.64 -2.24
N PHE A 67 3.72 -3.75 -1.85
CA PHE A 67 2.69 -3.80 -0.82
C PHE A 67 3.22 -4.51 0.41
N VAL A 68 2.80 -4.03 1.57
CA VAL A 68 2.93 -4.77 2.82
C VAL A 68 1.87 -5.87 2.81
N PRO A 69 2.26 -7.15 2.99
CA PRO A 69 1.30 -8.24 2.93
C PRO A 69 0.28 -8.14 4.07
N PRO A 70 -1.01 -8.45 3.80
CA PRO A 70 -1.98 -8.62 4.86
C PRO A 70 -1.51 -9.72 5.82
N GLY A 71 -1.84 -9.61 7.09
CA GLY A 71 -1.29 -10.44 8.15
C GLY A 71 -0.10 -9.82 8.89
N THR A 72 0.45 -8.73 8.39
CA THR A 72 1.49 -7.98 9.09
C THR A 72 1.01 -7.46 10.44
N VAL A 73 1.80 -7.66 11.49
CA VAL A 73 1.50 -7.22 12.85
C VAL A 73 2.43 -6.10 13.27
N TYR A 74 1.84 -5.01 13.73
CA TYR A 74 2.54 -3.85 14.28
C TYR A 74 2.36 -3.78 15.79
N SER A 75 3.46 -3.58 16.52
CA SER A 75 3.47 -3.39 17.97
C SER A 75 3.78 -1.93 18.29
N PHE A 76 2.89 -1.28 19.04
CA PHE A 76 3.02 0.14 19.40
C PHE A 76 3.29 0.30 20.89
N GLY A 77 3.90 1.43 21.25
CA GLY A 77 4.12 1.82 22.63
C GLY A 77 2.87 2.37 23.31
N LYS A 78 3.07 3.19 24.36
CA LYS A 78 1.97 3.88 25.06
C LYS A 78 1.25 4.88 24.15
N ASN A 79 2.00 5.54 23.27
CA ASN A 79 1.46 6.49 22.31
C ASN A 79 1.07 5.76 21.03
N LEU A 80 -0.14 6.00 20.55
CA LEU A 80 -0.63 5.46 19.28
C LEU A 80 -0.42 6.51 18.18
N PRO A 81 -0.17 6.08 16.93
CA PRO A 81 -0.12 7.00 15.81
C PRO A 81 -1.48 7.67 15.59
N LYS A 82 -1.46 8.91 15.10
CA LYS A 82 -2.69 9.64 14.72
C LYS A 82 -3.38 8.95 13.55
N ASP A 83 -2.60 8.57 12.54
CA ASP A 83 -3.10 7.86 11.37
C ASP A 83 -3.18 6.36 11.64
N LYS A 84 -4.40 5.83 11.49
CA LYS A 84 -4.72 4.42 11.73
C LYS A 84 -4.66 3.55 10.49
N LEU A 85 -4.18 4.09 9.37
CA LEU A 85 -4.07 3.43 8.08
C LEU A 85 -2.61 3.36 7.65
N LEU A 86 -2.23 2.24 7.04
CA LEU A 86 -0.91 2.02 6.45
C LEU A 86 -0.87 2.53 5.01
N LEU A 87 -0.92 3.86 4.87
CA LEU A 87 -0.85 4.57 3.59
C LEU A 87 0.30 5.59 3.63
N PRO A 88 0.87 5.97 2.47
CA PRO A 88 1.96 6.94 2.42
C PRO A 88 1.45 8.36 2.74
N ASP A 89 2.26 9.15 3.43
CA ASP A 89 1.94 10.55 3.79
C ASP A 89 2.07 11.53 2.61
N SER A 90 2.56 11.08 1.44
CA SER A 90 2.72 11.99 0.29
C SER A 90 1.35 12.42 -0.22
N ASN A 91 1.17 13.75 -0.32
CA ASN A 91 0.02 14.44 -0.94
C ASN A 91 -0.02 14.13 -2.45
N ASN A 92 -0.35 12.88 -2.77
CA ASN A 92 -0.40 12.38 -4.12
C ASN A 92 -1.86 12.08 -4.45
N ASP A 93 -2.28 12.40 -5.67
CA ASP A 93 -3.67 12.24 -6.14
C ASP A 93 -4.19 10.79 -5.97
N ASP A 94 -3.28 9.82 -5.92
CA ASP A 94 -3.58 8.40 -5.70
C ASP A 94 -4.06 8.06 -4.28
N LEU A 95 -3.78 8.90 -3.26
CA LEU A 95 -4.05 8.58 -1.85
C LEU A 95 -5.53 8.33 -1.59
N GLU A 96 -6.39 9.20 -2.13
CA GLU A 96 -7.83 9.09 -1.98
C GLU A 96 -8.36 7.85 -2.69
N THR A 97 -7.80 7.51 -3.84
CA THR A 97 -8.11 6.26 -4.55
C THR A 97 -7.76 5.04 -3.69
N PHE A 98 -6.60 5.03 -3.03
CA PHE A 98 -6.23 3.92 -2.15
C PHE A 98 -7.12 3.77 -0.93
N ARG A 99 -7.60 4.89 -0.37
CA ARG A 99 -8.59 4.88 0.72
C ARG A 99 -9.91 4.29 0.26
N GLN A 100 -10.43 4.71 -0.89
CA GLN A 100 -11.68 4.17 -1.46
C GLN A 100 -11.58 2.68 -1.79
N LEU A 101 -10.40 2.23 -2.25
CA LEU A 101 -10.10 0.82 -2.49
C LEU A 101 -9.77 0.03 -1.21
N ASN A 102 -9.90 0.63 -0.02
CA ASN A 102 -9.70 0.02 1.29
C ASN A 102 -8.28 -0.55 1.53
N TYR A 103 -7.24 0.02 0.94
CA TYR A 103 -5.85 -0.36 1.24
C TYR A 103 -5.41 0.06 2.64
N GLY A 104 -4.47 -0.67 3.24
CA GLY A 104 -3.80 -0.29 4.48
C GLY A 104 -4.67 -0.36 5.74
N LYS A 105 -5.77 -1.13 5.73
CA LYS A 105 -6.72 -1.19 6.85
C LYS A 105 -6.15 -2.00 8.00
N LEU A 106 -6.15 -1.42 9.20
CA LEU A 106 -5.67 -2.07 10.42
C LEU A 106 -6.80 -2.43 11.37
N LEU A 107 -6.74 -3.64 11.93
CA LEU A 107 -7.48 -4.05 13.11
C LEU A 107 -6.66 -3.70 14.36
N TRP A 108 -7.22 -2.85 15.22
CA TRP A 108 -6.57 -2.41 16.45
C TRP A 108 -7.03 -3.25 17.63
N GLY A 109 -6.08 -3.71 18.44
CA GLY A 109 -6.34 -4.52 19.62
C GLY A 109 -5.26 -4.28 20.67
N LYS A 110 -5.57 -4.65 21.92
CA LYS A 110 -4.63 -4.62 23.04
C LYS A 110 -4.16 -6.05 23.32
N ILE A 111 -2.85 -6.24 23.41
CA ILE A 111 -2.28 -7.45 23.99
C ILE A 111 -2.39 -7.25 25.50
N LYS A 112 -3.10 -8.16 26.18
CA LYS A 112 -3.18 -8.19 27.64
C LYS A 112 -1.91 -8.79 28.22
#